data_AF-A0A925HH14-F1
#
_entry.id   AF-A0A925HH14-F1
#
_cell.length_a   1.000
_cell.length_b   1.000
_cell.length_c   1.000
_cell.angle_alpha   90.00
_cell.angle_beta   90.00
_cell.angle_gamma   90.00
#
_symmetry.space_group_name_H-M   'P 1'
#
loop_
_entity.id
_entity.type
_entity.pdbx_description
1 polymer ?
#
loop_
_entity_poly.entity_id
_entity_poly.type
_entity_poly.pdbx_seq_one_letter_code
_entity_poly.pdbx_strand_id
1 'polypeptide(L)'
;MNIHAELRAAGGPSAPTITVQIASVATAVPEHVTGQEEVAERAQKVFPQYARLDSLYKNTGIERRYSVEPKEWYLQPHTWEDRTRSYQRHALDLLERAATQAVAEAGLTLRDIDTIVTNTVTGLAIPSLDARLMNRLAFRPDVERLPIFGLGCGGGIGGLARATRMAQARPGSNVLFLTVDLCSLCLRLDDPSLTMFVAAALFGDGAAAVVLRSSGGDPRGDGVPACATVGAIG
;
A
#
# COMPACT_ATOMS: atom_id res chain seq x y z
N MET A 1 56.33 -1.49 -9.28
CA MET A 1 55.71 -1.44 -7.94
C MET A 1 54.32 -0.85 -8.12
N ASN A 2 53.26 -1.67 -8.03
CA ASN A 2 51.91 -1.30 -8.48
C ASN A 2 50.94 -1.34 -7.29
N ILE A 3 50.66 -0.15 -6.72
CA ILE A 3 49.92 0.03 -5.46
C ILE A 3 48.43 -0.41 -5.55
N HIS A 4 47.92 -0.62 -6.77
CA HIS A 4 46.55 -1.08 -7.01
C HIS A 4 46.35 -2.59 -6.88
N ALA A 5 47.43 -3.39 -6.89
CA ALA A 5 47.33 -4.85 -6.79
C ALA A 5 47.19 -5.34 -5.34
N GLU A 6 47.69 -4.58 -4.36
CA GLU A 6 47.71 -5.00 -2.95
C GLU A 6 46.37 -4.81 -2.23
N LEU A 7 45.48 -3.94 -2.73
CA LEU A 7 44.15 -3.73 -2.14
C LEU A 7 43.14 -4.85 -2.41
N ARG A 8 43.44 -5.78 -3.32
CA ARG A 8 42.59 -6.96 -3.61
C ARG A 8 43.02 -8.23 -2.87
N ALA A 9 44.15 -8.19 -2.17
CA ALA A 9 44.72 -9.34 -1.46
C ALA A 9 44.46 -9.35 0.05
N ALA A 10 43.78 -8.33 0.59
CA ALA A 10 43.31 -8.34 1.96
C ALA A 10 41.87 -8.87 2.00
N GLY A 11 41.70 -10.17 2.24
CA GLY A 11 40.42 -10.77 2.63
C GLY A 11 39.99 -10.25 3.99
N GLY A 12 39.53 -8.99 4.04
CA GLY A 12 38.86 -8.44 5.20
C GLY A 12 37.60 -9.24 5.51
N PRO A 13 37.11 -9.23 6.76
CA PRO A 13 35.86 -9.91 7.11
C PRO A 13 34.77 -9.47 6.13
N SER A 14 34.08 -10.43 5.50
CA SER A 14 32.94 -10.11 4.64
C SER A 14 31.97 -9.28 5.47
N ALA A 15 31.53 -8.14 4.94
CA ALA A 15 30.53 -7.31 5.61
C ALA A 15 29.36 -8.19 6.04
N PRO A 16 28.84 -8.02 7.27
CA PRO A 16 27.75 -8.86 7.77
C PRO A 16 26.59 -8.83 6.78
N THR A 17 26.11 -10.01 6.36
CA THR A 17 24.99 -10.12 5.43
C THR A 17 23.71 -9.73 6.15
N ILE A 18 23.15 -8.59 5.79
CA ILE A 18 21.89 -8.12 6.37
C ILE A 18 20.76 -8.78 5.61
N THR A 19 19.98 -9.61 6.30
CA THR A 19 18.80 -10.26 5.74
C THR A 19 17.56 -9.47 6.15
N VAL A 20 16.61 -9.32 5.22
CA VAL A 20 15.30 -8.71 5.48
C VAL A 20 14.22 -9.74 5.17
N GLN A 21 13.30 -9.92 6.12
CA GLN A 21 12.21 -10.88 6.02
C GLN A 21 10.88 -10.15 6.18
N ILE A 22 9.85 -10.65 5.50
CA ILE A 22 8.46 -10.24 5.77
C ILE A 22 8.01 -10.97 7.04
N ALA A 23 7.78 -10.21 8.11
CA ALA A 23 7.33 -10.73 9.39
C ALA A 23 5.81 -10.94 9.42
N SER A 24 5.05 -10.06 8.74
CA SER A 24 3.59 -10.16 8.64
C SER A 24 3.05 -9.34 7.46
N VAL A 25 1.81 -9.65 7.06
CA VAL A 25 1.05 -8.92 6.05
C VAL A 25 -0.40 -8.83 6.49
N ALA A 26 -0.97 -7.63 6.51
CA ALA A 26 -2.39 -7.42 6.78
C ALA A 26 -3.02 -6.53 5.70
N THR A 27 -4.34 -6.67 5.52
CA THR A 27 -5.13 -5.85 4.60
C THR A 27 -6.34 -5.26 5.31
N ALA A 28 -6.83 -4.14 4.80
CA ALA A 28 -8.07 -3.54 5.25
C ALA A 28 -8.87 -3.05 4.04
N VAL A 29 -10.16 -3.36 4.03
CA VAL A 29 -11.13 -2.87 3.03
C VAL A 29 -12.25 -2.10 3.72
N PRO A 30 -12.88 -1.14 3.03
CA PRO A 30 -14.04 -0.43 3.57
C PRO A 30 -15.32 -1.29 3.53
N GLU A 31 -16.38 -0.79 4.15
CA GLU A 31 -17.60 -1.57 4.41
C GLU A 31 -18.57 -1.67 3.24
N HIS A 32 -18.54 -0.72 2.29
CA HIS A 32 -19.50 -0.73 1.18
C HIS A 32 -19.03 -1.66 0.07
N VAL A 33 -19.71 -2.79 -0.06
CA VAL A 33 -19.45 -3.81 -1.08
C VAL A 33 -20.44 -3.63 -2.23
N THR A 34 -19.94 -3.63 -3.47
CA THR A 34 -20.80 -3.64 -4.67
C THR A 34 -20.37 -4.79 -5.58
N GLY A 35 -21.35 -5.59 -6.03
CA GLY A 35 -21.13 -6.66 -7.01
C GLY A 35 -20.93 -6.10 -8.41
N GLN A 36 -20.15 -6.78 -9.24
CA GLN A 36 -19.79 -6.28 -10.57
C GLN A 36 -21.00 -6.13 -11.50
N GLU A 37 -22.01 -7.00 -11.37
CA GLU A 37 -23.28 -6.89 -12.09
C GLU A 37 -24.02 -5.58 -11.76
N GLU A 38 -24.11 -5.25 -10.47
CA GLU A 38 -24.74 -4.00 -10.02
C GLU A 38 -23.97 -2.77 -10.53
N VAL A 39 -22.64 -2.84 -10.58
CA VAL A 39 -21.83 -1.75 -11.17
C VAL A 39 -22.10 -1.63 -12.67
N ALA A 40 -22.26 -2.75 -13.40
CA ALA A 40 -22.57 -2.74 -14.82
C ALA A 40 -23.92 -2.06 -15.12
N GLU A 41 -24.96 -2.37 -14.33
CA GLU A 41 -26.27 -1.74 -14.46
C GLU A 41 -26.22 -0.22 -14.24
N ARG A 42 -25.44 0.22 -13.25
CA ARG A 42 -25.26 1.65 -12.98
C ARG A 42 -24.46 2.33 -14.08
N ALA A 43 -23.40 1.70 -14.57
CA ALA A 43 -22.58 2.24 -15.63
C ALA A 43 -23.38 2.49 -16.92
N GLN A 44 -24.35 1.64 -17.25
CA GLN A 44 -25.24 1.88 -18.39
C GLN A 44 -26.11 3.14 -18.23
N LYS A 45 -26.51 3.46 -16.99
CA LYS A 45 -27.31 4.67 -16.70
C LYS A 45 -26.45 5.93 -16.72
N VAL A 46 -25.22 5.85 -16.20
CA VAL A 46 -24.29 6.97 -16.12
C VAL A 46 -23.61 7.26 -17.47
N PHE A 47 -23.27 6.21 -18.21
CA PHE A 47 -22.55 6.30 -19.48
C PHE A 47 -23.33 5.62 -20.62
N PRO A 48 -24.54 6.09 -20.95
CA PRO A 48 -25.38 5.46 -21.98
C PRO A 48 -24.71 5.40 -23.36
N GLN A 49 -23.80 6.33 -23.64
CA GLN A 49 -22.99 6.35 -24.87
C GLN A 49 -22.09 5.11 -25.04
N TYR A 50 -21.76 4.40 -23.95
CA TYR A 50 -20.94 3.19 -23.96
C TYR A 50 -21.74 1.92 -23.69
N ALA A 51 -23.07 1.96 -23.78
CA ALA A 51 -23.93 0.79 -23.53
C ALA A 51 -23.57 -0.45 -24.38
N ARG A 52 -23.00 -0.25 -25.58
CA ARG A 52 -22.53 -1.35 -26.46
C ARG A 52 -21.27 -2.07 -25.94
N LEU A 53 -20.62 -1.55 -24.90
CA LEU A 53 -19.43 -2.09 -24.27
C LEU A 53 -19.76 -2.78 -22.93
N ASP A 54 -21.01 -3.19 -22.70
CA ASP A 54 -21.44 -3.86 -21.46
C ASP A 54 -20.63 -5.14 -21.16
N SER A 55 -20.18 -5.82 -22.21
CA SER A 55 -19.32 -7.00 -22.11
C SER A 55 -18.00 -6.73 -21.38
N LEU A 56 -17.51 -5.48 -21.36
CA LEU A 56 -16.34 -5.10 -20.56
C LEU A 56 -16.54 -5.47 -19.09
N TYR A 57 -17.70 -5.14 -18.53
CA TYR A 57 -17.97 -5.33 -17.11
C TYR A 57 -18.11 -6.80 -16.74
N LYS A 58 -18.57 -7.63 -17.67
CA LYS A 58 -18.73 -9.09 -17.51
C LYS A 58 -17.39 -9.84 -17.63
N ASN A 59 -16.39 -9.25 -18.29
CA ASN A 59 -15.11 -9.90 -18.58
C ASN A 59 -13.93 -9.33 -17.76
N THR A 60 -14.19 -8.56 -16.70
CA THR A 60 -13.11 -8.00 -15.85
C THR A 60 -12.43 -9.03 -14.95
N GLY A 61 -13.07 -10.19 -14.72
CA GLY A 61 -12.66 -11.15 -13.69
C GLY A 61 -12.91 -10.68 -12.25
N ILE A 62 -13.68 -9.58 -12.07
CA ILE A 62 -14.00 -9.01 -10.76
C ILE A 62 -15.40 -9.45 -10.37
N GLU A 63 -15.54 -10.08 -9.20
CA GLU A 63 -16.85 -10.42 -8.63
C GLU A 63 -17.46 -9.25 -7.85
N ARG A 64 -16.64 -8.60 -7.01
CA ARG A 64 -17.06 -7.52 -6.11
C ARG A 64 -15.93 -6.55 -5.84
N ARG A 65 -16.29 -5.32 -5.49
CA ARG A 65 -15.36 -4.26 -5.08
C ARG A 65 -15.84 -3.55 -3.83
N TYR A 66 -14.91 -2.88 -3.18
CA TYR A 66 -15.13 -2.14 -1.95
C TYR A 66 -15.00 -0.64 -2.22
N SER A 67 -15.80 0.16 -1.52
CA SER A 67 -15.84 1.62 -1.64
C SER A 67 -15.95 2.27 -0.27
N VAL A 68 -15.30 3.41 -0.07
CA VAL A 68 -15.28 4.12 1.22
C VAL A 68 -16.51 4.95 1.50
N GLU A 69 -17.25 5.36 0.47
CA GLU A 69 -18.53 6.04 0.61
C GLU A 69 -19.66 5.14 0.09
N PRO A 70 -20.92 5.37 0.53
CA PRO A 70 -22.04 4.60 0.02
C PRO A 70 -22.33 4.92 -1.45
N LYS A 71 -23.03 4.03 -2.13
CA LYS A 71 -23.34 4.16 -3.57
C LYS A 71 -23.99 5.49 -3.94
N GLU A 72 -24.87 6.00 -3.10
CA GLU A 72 -25.60 7.26 -3.31
C GLU A 72 -24.65 8.46 -3.32
N TRP A 73 -23.55 8.39 -2.58
CA TRP A 73 -22.56 9.46 -2.52
C TRP A 73 -21.96 9.71 -3.91
N TYR A 74 -21.60 8.67 -4.64
CA TYR A 74 -21.01 8.79 -5.98
C TYR A 74 -21.98 9.31 -7.04
N LEU A 75 -23.29 9.30 -6.77
CA LEU A 75 -24.34 9.81 -7.66
C LEU A 75 -24.59 11.32 -7.50
N GLN A 76 -23.90 11.96 -6.55
CA GLN A 76 -24.02 13.40 -6.29
C GLN A 76 -22.74 14.14 -6.72
N PRO A 77 -22.86 15.42 -7.11
CA PRO A 77 -21.69 16.27 -7.31
C PRO A 77 -21.00 16.54 -5.97
N HIS A 78 -19.67 16.49 -5.96
CA HIS A 78 -18.82 16.77 -4.80
C HIS A 78 -17.67 17.66 -5.20
N THR A 79 -17.31 18.61 -4.33
CA THR A 79 -16.14 19.46 -4.58
C THR A 79 -14.84 18.68 -4.36
N TRP A 80 -13.71 19.30 -4.72
CA TRP A 80 -12.39 18.75 -4.42
C TRP A 80 -12.14 18.68 -2.91
N GLU A 81 -12.66 19.64 -2.14
CA GLU A 81 -12.56 19.68 -0.68
C GLU A 81 -13.34 18.52 -0.05
N ASP A 82 -14.55 18.21 -0.53
CA ASP A 82 -15.36 17.10 -0.02
C ASP A 82 -14.67 15.75 -0.25
N ARG A 83 -14.16 15.54 -1.48
CA ARG A 83 -13.37 14.36 -1.84
C ARG A 83 -12.10 14.23 -1.02
N THR A 84 -11.37 15.33 -0.83
CA THR A 84 -10.14 15.35 -0.02
C THR A 84 -10.42 15.05 1.45
N ARG A 85 -11.53 15.55 1.99
CA ARG A 85 -11.96 15.26 3.37
C ARG A 85 -12.33 13.80 3.55
N SER A 86 -13.11 13.25 2.62
CA SER A 86 -13.46 11.82 2.59
C SER A 86 -12.19 10.96 2.49
N TYR A 87 -11.29 11.29 1.56
CA TYR A 87 -10.01 10.61 1.39
C TYR A 87 -9.18 10.60 2.68
N GLN A 88 -8.93 11.76 3.28
CA GLN A 88 -8.10 11.85 4.48
C GLN A 88 -8.68 11.05 5.66
N ARG A 89 -10.01 11.06 5.84
CA ARG A 89 -10.68 10.27 6.88
C ARG A 89 -10.46 8.79 6.65
N HIS A 90 -10.93 8.29 5.51
CA HIS A 90 -11.01 6.86 5.24
C HIS A 90 -9.64 6.24 4.99
N ALA A 91 -8.70 6.99 4.39
CA ALA A 91 -7.34 6.50 4.20
C ALA A 91 -6.66 6.28 5.56
N LEU A 92 -6.84 7.19 6.52
CA LEU A 92 -6.33 7.01 7.87
C LEU A 92 -7.01 5.85 8.60
N ASP A 93 -8.33 5.69 8.48
CA ASP A 93 -9.07 4.59 9.11
C ASP A 93 -8.65 3.21 8.57
N LEU A 94 -8.40 3.10 7.27
CA LEU A 94 -7.92 1.87 6.64
C LEU A 94 -6.47 1.57 6.99
N LEU A 95 -5.60 2.58 6.94
CA LEU A 95 -4.19 2.43 7.33
C LEU A 95 -4.03 2.07 8.80
N GLU A 96 -4.82 2.67 9.70
CA GLU A 96 -4.77 2.35 11.13
C GLU A 96 -5.09 0.88 11.39
N ARG A 97 -6.15 0.36 10.75
CA ARG A 97 -6.54 -1.05 10.84
C ARG A 97 -5.46 -1.98 10.32
N ALA A 98 -4.97 -1.73 9.10
CA ALA A 98 -3.93 -2.56 8.48
C ALA A 98 -2.63 -2.53 9.30
N ALA A 99 -2.19 -1.35 9.74
CA ALA A 99 -0.99 -1.17 10.56
C ALA A 99 -1.09 -1.93 11.88
N THR A 100 -2.18 -1.75 12.62
CA THR A 100 -2.38 -2.36 13.93
C THR A 100 -2.41 -3.89 13.82
N GLN A 101 -3.11 -4.41 12.81
CA GLN A 101 -3.18 -5.85 12.57
C GLN A 101 -1.81 -6.42 12.19
N ALA A 102 -1.11 -5.85 11.20
CA ALA A 102 0.19 -6.35 10.77
C ALA A 102 1.22 -6.32 11.91
N VAL A 103 1.27 -5.22 12.68
CA VAL A 103 2.19 -5.09 13.82
C VAL A 103 1.90 -6.14 14.89
N ALA A 104 0.62 -6.37 15.22
CA ALA A 104 0.23 -7.40 16.17
C ALA A 104 0.58 -8.82 15.67
N GLU A 105 0.31 -9.14 14.40
CA GLU A 105 0.64 -10.43 13.79
C GLU A 105 2.16 -10.70 13.73
N ALA A 106 2.97 -9.64 13.67
CA ALA A 106 4.44 -9.73 13.77
C ALA A 106 4.95 -9.94 15.21
N GLY A 107 4.06 -10.02 16.20
CA GLY A 107 4.39 -10.12 17.62
C GLY A 107 5.05 -8.87 18.19
N LEU A 108 4.74 -7.70 17.62
CA LEU A 108 5.31 -6.40 17.98
C LEU A 108 4.26 -5.47 18.57
N THR A 109 4.74 -4.39 19.18
CA THR A 109 3.95 -3.20 19.49
C THR A 109 4.28 -2.07 18.51
N LEU A 110 3.41 -1.07 18.41
CA LEU A 110 3.66 0.11 17.56
C LEU A 110 4.95 0.86 17.96
N ARG A 111 5.41 0.73 19.20
CA ARG A 111 6.66 1.35 19.68
C ARG A 111 7.92 0.60 19.21
N ASP A 112 7.77 -0.61 18.69
CA ASP A 112 8.88 -1.40 18.15
C ASP A 112 9.17 -1.09 16.68
N ILE A 113 8.34 -0.26 16.04
CA ILE A 113 8.52 0.19 14.65
C ILE A 113 9.52 1.34 14.61
N ASP A 114 10.57 1.17 13.81
CA ASP A 114 11.66 2.13 13.66
C ASP A 114 11.50 3.02 12.44
N THR A 115 10.81 2.51 11.41
CA THR A 115 10.57 3.21 10.15
C THR A 115 9.17 2.95 9.64
N ILE A 116 8.50 3.98 9.13
CA ILE A 116 7.21 3.89 8.42
C ILE A 116 7.41 4.37 6.99
N VAL A 117 7.14 3.51 6.02
CA VAL A 117 7.06 3.88 4.60
C VAL A 117 5.60 3.85 4.19
N THR A 118 5.07 4.96 3.68
CA THR A 118 3.67 5.02 3.22
C THR A 118 3.62 5.30 1.72
N ASN A 119 2.74 4.61 0.99
CA ASN A 119 2.52 4.82 -0.44
C ASN A 119 1.03 5.07 -0.75
N THR A 120 0.76 5.99 -1.67
CA THR A 120 -0.57 6.21 -2.26
C THR A 120 -0.48 6.98 -3.57
N VAL A 121 -1.48 6.88 -4.44
CA VAL A 121 -1.61 7.71 -5.65
C VAL A 121 -2.95 8.45 -5.74
N THR A 122 -3.92 8.07 -4.91
CA THR A 122 -5.33 8.49 -5.06
C THR A 122 -5.70 9.75 -4.27
N GLY A 123 -4.80 10.27 -3.44
CA GLY A 123 -5.03 11.55 -2.79
C GLY A 123 -3.81 12.10 -2.05
N LEU A 124 -3.88 13.38 -1.70
CA LEU A 124 -2.83 14.10 -0.99
C LEU A 124 -3.30 14.53 0.40
N ALA A 125 -2.35 14.53 1.34
CA ALA A 125 -2.56 15.02 2.70
C ALA A 125 -1.36 15.88 3.11
N ILE A 126 -1.65 17.04 3.69
CA ILE A 126 -0.65 17.92 4.31
C ILE A 126 -1.14 18.24 5.73
N PRO A 127 -0.47 17.80 6.81
CA PRO A 127 0.65 16.85 6.86
C PRO A 127 0.33 15.49 6.20
N SER A 128 1.36 14.72 5.84
CA SER A 128 1.23 13.42 5.15
C SER A 128 0.48 12.38 5.99
N LEU A 129 0.04 11.28 5.35
CA LEU A 129 -0.73 10.23 6.03
C LEU A 129 0.03 9.59 7.20
N ASP A 130 1.33 9.31 7.02
CA ASP A 130 2.21 8.83 8.10
C ASP A 130 2.27 9.82 9.27
N ALA A 131 2.39 11.12 8.99
CA ALA A 131 2.43 12.16 10.02
C ALA A 131 1.10 12.25 10.79
N ARG A 132 -0.02 12.08 10.07
CA ARG A 132 -1.36 12.09 10.67
C ARG A 132 -1.62 10.83 11.49
N LEU A 133 -1.10 9.67 11.07
CA LEU A 133 -1.17 8.43 11.84
C LEU A 133 -0.45 8.53 13.19
N MET A 134 0.61 9.34 13.31
CA MET A 134 1.27 9.59 14.61
C MET A 134 0.32 10.15 15.68
N ASN A 135 -0.76 10.83 15.27
CA ASN A 135 -1.77 11.35 16.20
C ASN A 135 -2.83 10.31 16.58
N ARG A 136 -2.90 9.19 15.86
CA ARG A 136 -3.89 8.11 16.05
C ARG A 136 -3.27 6.88 16.72
N LEU A 137 -1.99 6.63 16.44
CA LEU A 137 -1.26 5.43 16.84
C LEU A 137 -0.03 5.80 17.68
N ALA A 138 0.23 5.02 18.73
CA ALA A 138 1.29 5.27 19.70
C ALA A 138 2.69 4.84 19.21
N PHE A 139 3.08 5.28 18.02
CA PHE A 139 4.45 5.15 17.52
C PHE A 139 5.43 5.98 18.36
N ARG A 140 6.73 5.67 18.26
CA ARG A 140 7.76 6.50 18.91
C ARG A 140 7.90 7.85 18.19
N PRO A 141 8.14 8.96 18.91
CA PRO A 141 8.25 10.29 18.30
C PRO A 141 9.47 10.43 17.36
N ASP A 142 10.44 9.52 17.46
CA ASP A 142 11.66 9.48 16.65
C ASP A 142 11.59 8.49 15.47
N VAL A 143 10.41 7.91 15.19
CA VAL A 143 10.21 7.00 14.05
C VAL A 143 10.57 7.70 12.74
N GLU A 144 11.39 7.05 11.92
CA GLU A 144 11.71 7.58 10.59
C GLU A 144 10.50 7.40 9.66
N ARG A 145 10.20 8.41 8.85
CA ARG A 145 9.02 8.39 7.98
C ARG A 145 9.38 8.73 6.55
N LEU A 146 8.88 7.92 5.61
CA LEU A 146 9.02 8.14 4.18
C LEU A 146 7.63 8.08 3.49
N PRO A 147 6.95 9.21 3.31
CA PRO A 147 5.77 9.29 2.45
C PRO A 147 6.18 9.25 0.96
N ILE A 148 5.53 8.38 0.20
CA ILE A 148 5.70 8.21 -1.24
C ILE A 148 4.36 8.49 -1.91
N PHE A 149 4.37 9.36 -2.92
CA PHE A 149 3.21 9.67 -3.75
C PHE A 149 3.56 9.52 -5.24
N GLY A 150 2.59 9.05 -6.04
CA GLY A 150 2.68 9.14 -7.50
C GLY A 150 3.27 7.91 -8.21
N LEU A 151 3.45 6.79 -7.53
CA LEU A 151 3.96 5.55 -8.15
C LEU A 151 2.90 4.73 -8.90
N GLY A 152 1.61 5.08 -8.77
CA GLY A 152 0.51 4.36 -9.40
C GLY A 152 0.41 2.91 -8.92
N CYS A 153 -0.08 2.01 -9.78
CA CYS A 153 -0.20 0.57 -9.48
C CYS A 153 1.14 -0.10 -9.16
N GLY A 154 2.27 0.50 -9.57
CA GLY A 154 3.62 0.03 -9.20
C GLY A 154 4.02 0.40 -7.76
N GLY A 155 3.21 1.19 -7.05
CA GLY A 155 3.51 1.69 -5.71
C GLY A 155 3.68 0.61 -4.65
N GLY A 156 2.98 -0.53 -4.79
CA GLY A 156 3.15 -1.68 -3.89
C GLY A 156 4.60 -2.21 -3.92
N ILE A 157 5.10 -2.60 -5.09
CA ILE A 157 6.46 -3.13 -5.22
C ILE A 157 7.53 -2.03 -5.08
N GLY A 158 7.26 -0.82 -5.60
CA GLY A 158 8.17 0.31 -5.51
C GLY A 158 8.37 0.78 -4.06
N GLY A 159 7.27 0.88 -3.31
CA GLY A 159 7.28 1.21 -1.88
C GLY A 159 7.92 0.11 -1.04
N LEU A 160 7.59 -1.16 -1.30
CA LEU A 160 8.21 -2.30 -0.62
C LEU A 160 9.72 -2.35 -0.85
N ALA A 161 10.19 -2.10 -2.09
CA ALA A 161 11.61 -2.05 -2.40
C ALA A 161 12.34 -0.90 -1.66
N ARG A 162 11.66 0.23 -1.39
CA ARG A 162 12.22 1.30 -0.55
C ARG A 162 12.25 0.89 0.92
N ALA A 163 11.17 0.31 1.44
CA ALA A 163 11.11 -0.20 2.80
C ALA A 163 12.20 -1.25 3.09
N THR A 164 12.42 -2.19 2.17
CA THR A 164 13.50 -3.19 2.29
C THR A 164 14.88 -2.55 2.36
N ARG A 165 15.16 -1.53 1.54
CA ARG A 165 16.44 -0.81 1.60
C ARG A 165 16.64 -0.06 2.91
N MET A 166 15.57 0.51 3.47
CA MET A 166 15.63 1.17 4.77
C MET A 166 15.87 0.15 5.89
N ALA A 167 15.23 -1.02 5.83
CA ALA A 167 15.50 -2.13 6.76
C ALA A 167 16.96 -2.60 6.65
N GLN A 168 17.48 -2.76 5.43
CA GLN A 168 18.88 -3.13 5.19
C GLN A 168 19.89 -2.10 5.73
N ALA A 169 19.52 -0.82 5.81
CA ALA A 169 20.41 0.21 6.33
C ALA A 169 20.57 0.18 7.86
N ARG A 170 19.68 -0.53 8.58
CA ARG A 170 19.67 -0.62 10.04
C ARG A 170 19.41 -2.06 10.50
N PRO A 171 20.46 -2.87 10.72
CA PRO A 171 20.31 -4.22 11.27
C PRO A 171 19.49 -4.22 12.57
N GLY A 172 18.57 -5.17 12.71
CA GLY A 172 17.68 -5.27 13.86
C GLY A 172 16.44 -4.38 13.79
N SER A 173 16.29 -3.55 12.75
CA SER A 173 15.13 -2.66 12.64
C SER A 173 13.85 -3.36 12.18
N ASN A 174 12.71 -2.86 12.65
CA ASN A 174 11.38 -3.19 12.14
C ASN A 174 10.85 -2.02 11.28
N VAL A 175 10.54 -2.31 10.03
CA VAL A 175 10.00 -1.34 9.07
C VAL A 175 8.55 -1.68 8.75
N LEU A 176 7.65 -0.73 8.94
CA LEU A 176 6.25 -0.84 8.56
C LEU A 176 6.04 -0.18 7.19
N PHE A 177 5.76 -0.99 6.18
CA PHE A 177 5.31 -0.51 4.87
C PHE A 177 3.79 -0.47 4.83
N LEU A 178 3.24 0.67 4.45
CA LEU A 178 1.81 0.95 4.35
C LEU A 178 1.48 1.40 2.93
N THR A 179 0.37 0.89 2.37
CA THR A 179 -0.19 1.40 1.13
C THR A 179 -1.69 1.56 1.26
N VAL A 180 -2.25 2.63 0.68
CA VAL A 180 -3.70 2.85 0.64
C VAL A 180 -4.07 3.54 -0.66
N ASP A 181 -5.12 3.03 -1.31
CA ASP A 181 -5.68 3.67 -2.49
C ASP A 181 -7.20 3.61 -2.47
N LEU A 182 -7.82 4.79 -2.62
CA LEU A 182 -9.26 5.02 -2.58
C LEU A 182 -9.77 5.46 -3.95
N CYS A 183 -9.54 4.62 -4.96
CA CYS A 183 -9.80 4.92 -6.36
C CYS A 183 -11.27 5.27 -6.64
N SER A 184 -12.22 4.79 -5.83
CA SER A 184 -13.63 5.16 -5.95
C SER A 184 -13.84 6.67 -5.86
N LEU A 185 -13.04 7.37 -5.03
CA LEU A 185 -13.08 8.83 -4.86
C LEU A 185 -12.50 9.59 -6.04
N CYS A 186 -11.82 8.91 -6.97
CA CYS A 186 -11.34 9.49 -8.22
C CYS A 186 -12.40 9.46 -9.33
N LEU A 187 -13.50 8.71 -9.16
CA LEU A 187 -14.57 8.64 -10.15
C LEU A 187 -15.33 9.97 -10.24
N ARG A 188 -15.48 10.47 -11.47
CA ARG A 188 -16.12 11.74 -11.80
C ARG A 188 -17.28 11.52 -12.75
N LEU A 189 -18.49 11.93 -12.33
CA LEU A 189 -19.69 11.83 -13.16
C LEU A 189 -19.80 12.94 -14.20
N ASP A 190 -19.12 14.06 -13.98
CA ASP A 190 -19.04 15.16 -14.92
C ASP A 190 -18.00 14.93 -16.03
N ASP A 191 -17.30 13.79 -15.98
CA ASP A 191 -16.40 13.32 -17.03
C ASP A 191 -17.03 12.11 -17.75
N PRO A 192 -17.67 12.30 -18.91
CA PRO A 192 -18.34 11.24 -19.66
C PRO A 192 -17.37 10.41 -20.52
N SER A 193 -16.06 10.42 -20.23
CA SER A 193 -15.05 9.72 -21.03
C SER A 193 -15.09 8.20 -20.90
N LEU A 194 -14.55 7.52 -21.92
CA LEU A 194 -14.31 6.07 -21.88
C LEU A 194 -13.38 5.70 -20.72
N THR A 195 -12.46 6.58 -20.35
CA THR A 195 -11.57 6.40 -19.20
C THR A 195 -12.36 6.25 -17.90
N MET A 196 -13.35 7.12 -17.64
CA MET A 196 -14.21 6.99 -16.46
C MET A 196 -15.10 5.74 -16.51
N PHE A 197 -15.62 5.40 -17.69
CA PHE A 197 -16.38 4.17 -17.88
C PHE A 197 -15.55 2.91 -17.58
N VAL A 198 -14.29 2.85 -18.02
CA VAL A 198 -13.39 1.74 -17.73
C VAL A 198 -12.94 1.76 -16.27
N ALA A 199 -12.62 2.93 -15.71
CA ALA A 199 -12.22 3.07 -14.32
C ALA A 199 -13.32 2.58 -13.37
N ALA A 200 -14.58 2.92 -13.66
CA ALA A 200 -15.74 2.46 -12.91
C ALA A 200 -15.93 0.94 -12.98
N ALA A 201 -15.36 0.24 -13.97
CA ALA A 201 -15.41 -1.21 -14.08
C ALA A 201 -14.32 -1.93 -13.26
N LEU A 202 -13.17 -1.28 -13.02
CA LEU A 202 -11.95 -1.93 -12.54
C LEU A 202 -11.58 -1.58 -11.10
N PHE A 203 -11.67 -0.31 -10.72
CA PHE A 203 -11.04 0.14 -9.49
C PHE A 203 -11.95 0.07 -8.28
N GLY A 204 -11.35 -0.24 -7.13
CA GLY A 204 -11.97 -0.20 -5.81
C GLY A 204 -10.98 0.32 -4.78
N ASP A 205 -11.39 0.26 -3.52
CA ASP A 205 -10.65 0.87 -2.42
C ASP A 205 -10.05 -0.19 -1.48
N GLY A 206 -8.87 0.11 -0.94
CA GLY A 206 -8.25 -0.75 0.06
C GLY A 206 -6.92 -0.21 0.59
N ALA A 207 -6.46 -0.84 1.67
CA ALA A 207 -5.15 -0.64 2.24
C ALA A 207 -4.47 -1.97 2.58
N ALA A 208 -3.15 -1.94 2.65
CA ALA A 208 -2.35 -3.06 3.11
C ALA A 208 -1.16 -2.57 3.94
N ALA A 209 -0.69 -3.44 4.81
CA ALA A 209 0.46 -3.24 5.67
C ALA A 209 1.38 -4.47 5.62
N VAL A 210 2.68 -4.22 5.59
CA VAL A 210 3.73 -5.24 5.64
C VAL A 210 4.73 -4.84 6.69
N VAL A 211 5.01 -5.74 7.65
CA VAL A 211 6.12 -5.55 8.58
C VAL A 211 7.34 -6.28 8.03
N LEU A 212 8.43 -5.55 7.85
CA LEU A 212 9.74 -6.09 7.51
C LEU A 212 10.61 -6.11 8.76
N ARG A 213 11.34 -7.20 8.97
CA ARG A 213 12.36 -7.29 10.02
C ARG A 213 13.72 -7.49 9.39
N SER A 214 14.67 -6.65 9.79
CA SER A 214 16.08 -6.86 9.47
C SER A 214 16.75 -7.63 10.60
N SER A 215 17.51 -8.68 10.26
CA SER A 215 18.43 -9.33 11.18
C SER A 215 19.88 -9.08 10.74
N GLY A 216 20.73 -8.79 11.72
CA GLY A 216 22.18 -8.88 11.55
C GLY A 216 22.63 -10.24 12.04
N GLY A 217 23.10 -11.11 11.15
CA GLY A 217 23.51 -12.46 11.49
C GLY A 217 24.73 -12.92 10.69
N ASP A 218 25.72 -13.44 11.43
CA ASP A 218 26.85 -14.23 10.92
C ASP A 218 26.34 -15.32 9.95
N PRO A 219 27.01 -15.57 8.81
CA PRO A 219 26.64 -16.60 7.82
C PRO A 219 26.43 -18.04 8.34
N ARG A 220 26.53 -18.30 9.66
CA ARG A 220 26.30 -19.60 10.29
C ARG A 220 25.44 -19.49 11.55
N GLY A 221 24.13 -19.59 11.38
CA GLY A 221 23.29 -20.32 12.33
C GLY A 221 22.28 -19.52 13.14
N ASP A 222 21.06 -19.55 12.65
CA ASP A 222 19.85 -19.68 13.45
C ASP A 222 18.78 -20.27 12.53
N GLY A 223 18.30 -21.47 12.88
CA GLY A 223 17.36 -22.28 12.10
C GLY A 223 15.96 -21.69 12.05
N VAL A 224 15.82 -20.47 11.51
CA VAL A 224 14.54 -19.91 11.12
C VAL A 224 14.13 -20.60 9.81
N PRO A 225 13.00 -21.32 9.76
CA PRO A 225 12.54 -21.93 8.52
C PRO A 225 12.39 -20.84 7.46
N ALA A 226 12.92 -21.11 6.27
CA ALA A 226 12.84 -20.21 5.12
C ALA A 226 11.37 -19.85 4.86
N CYS A 227 10.97 -18.65 5.31
CA CYS A 227 9.62 -18.15 5.11
C CYS A 227 9.52 -17.64 3.67
N ALA A 228 8.76 -18.39 2.86
CA ALA A 228 8.28 -18.12 1.51
C ALA A 228 9.08 -17.09 0.69
N THR A 229 10.02 -17.60 -0.11
CA THR A 229 10.32 -16.99 -1.40
C THR A 229 8.99 -16.80 -2.12
N VAL A 230 8.64 -15.55 -2.45
CA VAL A 230 7.51 -15.22 -3.30
C VAL A 230 7.76 -15.87 -4.66
N GLY A 231 7.26 -17.10 -4.81
CA GLY A 231 7.19 -17.79 -6.07
C GLY A 231 6.27 -16.99 -6.98
N ALA A 232 6.76 -16.71 -8.19
CA ALA A 232 5.96 -16.12 -9.25
C ALA A 232 4.65 -16.91 -9.39
N ILE A 233 3.54 -16.24 -9.08
CA ILE A 233 2.21 -16.71 -9.49
C ILE A 233 2.15 -16.52 -11.01
N GLY A 234 2.11 -17.65 -11.72
CA GLY A 234 1.77 -17.73 -13.14
C GLY A 234 0.27 -17.71 -13.37
#